data_AF-A0A2Z4V057-F1
#
_entry.id   AF-A0A2Z4V057-F1
#
_cell.length_a   1.000
_cell.length_b   1.000
_cell.length_c   1.000
_cell.angle_alpha   90.00
_cell.angle_beta   90.00
_cell.angle_gamma   90.00
#
_symmetry.space_group_name_H-M   'P 1'
#
loop_
_entity.id
_entity.type
_entity.pdbx_description
1 polymer ?
#
loop_
_entity_poly.entity_id
_entity_poly.type
_entity_poly.pdbx_seq_one_letter_code
_entity_poly.pdbx_strand_id
1 'polypeptide(L)'
;MEAVRAIRTITGLSLWNSKLLLADAPVEVEAAGWFEAAVEAARTLEDVGARTTLLCDCCGRPIRRGAFPLTSAQCTDPRPLEICWANGLPTAT
;
A
#
# COMPACT_ATOMS: atom_id res chain seq x y z
N MET A 1 -16.33 4.45 12.43
CA MET A 1 -15.42 5.58 12.73
C MET A 1 -13.97 5.14 12.71
N GLU A 2 -13.66 3.91 13.12
CA GLU A 2 -12.29 3.37 13.12
C GLU A 2 -11.57 3.46 11.77
N ALA A 3 -12.25 3.15 10.65
CA ALA A 3 -11.65 3.32 9.32
C ALA A 3 -11.19 4.75 9.00
N VAL A 4 -11.95 5.77 9.43
CA VAL A 4 -11.57 7.18 9.23
C VAL A 4 -10.34 7.54 10.08
N ARG A 5 -10.23 6.98 11.29
CA ARG A 5 -9.05 7.14 12.14
C ARG A 5 -7.83 6.45 11.56
N ALA A 6 -8.00 5.22 11.05
CA ALA A 6 -6.94 4.48 10.38
C ALA A 6 -6.40 5.23 9.16
N ILE A 7 -7.28 5.71 8.27
CA ILE A 7 -6.89 6.52 7.11
C ILE A 7 -6.11 7.77 7.54
N ARG A 8 -6.59 8.47 8.56
CA ARG A 8 -5.88 9.63 9.12
C ARG A 8 -4.49 9.27 9.61
N THR A 9 -4.33 8.17 10.34
CA THR A 9 -3.02 7.72 10.84
C THR A 9 -2.06 7.41 9.70
N ILE A 10 -2.55 6.76 8.65
CA ILE A 10 -1.74 6.34 7.49
C ILE A 10 -1.33 7.53 6.61
N THR A 11 -2.26 8.45 6.35
CA THR A 11 -2.08 9.56 5.38
C THR A 11 -1.69 10.89 6.00
N GLY A 12 -1.85 11.04 7.32
CA GLY A 12 -1.73 12.34 8.00
C GLY A 12 -2.87 13.33 7.69
N LEU A 13 -3.90 12.94 6.94
CA LEU A 13 -5.02 13.81 6.61
C LEU A 13 -5.83 14.25 7.83
N SER A 14 -6.54 15.36 7.71
CA SER A 14 -7.53 15.76 8.72
C SER A 14 -8.65 14.71 8.84
N LEU A 15 -9.35 14.67 9.98
CA LEU A 15 -10.51 13.77 10.16
C LEU A 15 -11.59 13.99 9.09
N TRP A 16 -11.81 15.25 8.70
CA TRP A 16 -12.78 15.59 7.66
C TRP A 16 -12.35 15.06 6.30
N ASN A 17 -11.10 15.32 5.88
CA ASN A 17 -10.59 14.84 4.59
C ASN A 17 -10.53 13.31 4.54
N SER A 18 -10.19 12.66 5.66
CA SER A 18 -10.20 11.19 5.75
C SER A 18 -11.61 10.62 5.61
N LYS A 19 -12.64 11.33 6.12
CA LYS A 19 -14.04 10.93 5.96
C LYS A 19 -14.52 11.11 4.51
N LEU A 20 -14.14 12.21 3.87
CA LEU A 20 -14.44 12.45 2.46
C LEU A 20 -13.79 11.40 1.57
N LEU A 21 -12.52 11.08 1.82
CA LEU A 21 -11.77 10.07 1.08
C LEU A 21 -12.44 8.69 1.19
N LEU A 22 -12.86 8.29 2.41
CA LEU A 22 -13.58 7.03 2.61
C LEU A 22 -14.97 7.01 1.94
N ALA A 23 -15.63 8.16 1.81
CA ALA A 23 -16.94 8.24 1.18
C ALA A 23 -16.88 7.99 -0.34
N ASP A 24 -15.72 8.19 -0.95
CA ASP A 24 -15.45 7.98 -2.38
C ASP A 24 -14.85 6.59 -2.68
N ALA A 25 -15.02 5.63 -1.77
CA ALA A 25 -14.48 4.29 -1.97
C ALA A 25 -15.08 3.62 -3.23
N PRO A 26 -14.25 2.92 -4.05
CA PRO A 26 -12.84 2.57 -3.82
C PRO A 26 -11.88 3.74 -4.07
N VAL A 27 -10.91 3.91 -3.17
CA VAL A 27 -9.91 4.98 -3.23
C VAL A 27 -8.51 4.42 -2.97
N GLU A 28 -7.53 4.98 -3.67
CA GLU A 28 -6.12 4.66 -3.46
C GLU A 28 -5.54 5.51 -2.33
N VAL A 29 -4.76 4.88 -1.46
CA VAL A 29 -4.12 5.52 -0.32
C VAL A 29 -2.64 5.21 -0.35
N GLU A 30 -1.82 6.26 -0.48
CA GLU A 30 -0.38 6.14 -0.40
C GLU A 30 0.08 6.15 1.06
N ALA A 31 0.75 5.07 1.48
CA ALA A 31 1.45 5.04 2.75
C ALA A 31 2.84 5.65 2.57
N ALA A 32 3.24 6.55 3.47
CA ALA A 32 4.57 7.11 3.44
C ALA A 32 5.62 6.04 3.78
N GLY A 33 6.61 5.85 2.91
CA GLY A 33 7.75 4.97 3.13
C GLY A 33 7.84 3.77 2.19
N TRP A 34 8.58 2.75 2.61
CA TRP A 34 8.86 1.55 1.82
C TRP A 34 7.73 0.51 1.92
N PHE A 35 7.84 -0.59 1.18
CA PHE A 35 6.82 -1.63 1.07
C PHE A 35 6.30 -2.13 2.42
N GLU A 36 7.15 -2.24 3.42
CA GLU A 36 6.78 -2.68 4.77
C GLU A 36 5.77 -1.73 5.42
N ALA A 37 5.91 -0.41 5.23
CA ALA A 37 4.97 0.58 5.72
C ALA A 37 3.61 0.46 5.01
N ALA A 38 3.61 0.20 3.70
CA ALA A 38 2.39 -0.07 2.95
C ALA A 38 1.70 -1.36 3.43
N VAL A 39 2.45 -2.42 3.71
CA VAL A 39 1.92 -3.67 4.29
C VAL A 39 1.28 -3.41 5.65
N GLU A 40 1.94 -2.65 6.53
CA GLU A 40 1.42 -2.35 7.87
C GLU A 40 0.16 -1.47 7.81
N ALA A 41 0.14 -0.47 6.93
CA ALA A 41 -1.04 0.36 6.67
C ALA A 41 -2.22 -0.49 6.18
N ALA A 42 -1.96 -1.41 5.26
CA ALA A 42 -2.98 -2.26 4.70
C ALA A 42 -3.53 -3.29 5.72
N ARG A 43 -2.69 -3.78 6.64
CA ARG A 43 -3.14 -4.57 7.81
C ARG A 43 -4.02 -3.75 8.75
N THR A 44 -3.59 -2.54 9.08
CA THR A 44 -4.36 -1.63 9.96
C THR A 44 -5.77 -1.36 9.41
N LEU A 45 -5.90 -1.24 8.09
CA LEU A 45 -7.19 -1.07 7.42
C LEU A 45 -8.02 -2.36 7.39
N GLU A 46 -7.39 -3.51 7.22
CA GLU A 46 -8.07 -4.81 7.25
C GLU A 46 -8.60 -5.17 8.64
N ASP A 47 -7.87 -4.83 9.71
CA ASP A 47 -8.29 -5.04 11.09
C ASP A 47 -9.59 -4.29 11.43
N VAL A 48 -9.87 -3.18 10.74
CA VAL A 48 -11.12 -2.42 10.86
C VAL A 48 -12.16 -2.83 9.82
N GLY A 49 -11.95 -3.93 9.11
CA GLY A 49 -12.88 -4.55 8.18
C GLY A 49 -12.82 -4.03 6.74
N ALA A 50 -11.83 -3.21 6.38
CA ALA A 50 -11.67 -2.76 4.99
C ALA A 50 -11.04 -3.86 4.13
N ARG A 51 -11.46 -3.94 2.86
CA ARG A 51 -10.71 -4.72 1.87
C ARG A 51 -9.63 -3.82 1.29
N THR A 52 -8.38 -4.27 1.32
CA THR A 52 -7.26 -3.50 0.76
C THR A 52 -6.55 -4.28 -0.32
N THR A 53 -5.90 -3.56 -1.23
CA THR A 53 -5.01 -4.11 -2.24
C THR A 53 -3.77 -3.25 -2.27
N LEU A 54 -2.59 -3.89 -2.18
CA LEU A 54 -1.32 -3.17 -2.28
C LEU A 54 -0.99 -2.95 -3.75
N LEU A 55 -0.69 -1.72 -4.13
CA LEU A 55 -0.29 -1.36 -5.49
C LEU A 55 1.16 -0.92 -5.51
N CYS A 56 1.82 -1.22 -6.61
CA CYS A 56 3.19 -0.82 -6.90
C CYS A 56 3.18 0.59 -7.47
N ASP A 57 3.63 1.60 -6.71
CA ASP A 57 3.63 3.01 -7.15
C ASP A 57 4.24 3.22 -8.55
N CYS A 58 5.30 2.48 -8.83
CA CYS A 58 6.05 2.53 -10.08
C CYS A 58 5.32 1.95 -11.32
N CYS A 59 4.34 1.05 -11.17
CA CYS A 59 3.63 0.45 -12.32
C CYS A 59 2.15 0.16 -12.12
N GLY A 60 1.56 0.58 -11.00
CA GLY A 60 0.15 0.39 -10.65
C GLY A 60 -0.30 -1.06 -10.44
N ARG A 61 0.59 -2.05 -10.52
CA ARG A 61 0.23 -3.48 -10.42
C ARG A 61 0.05 -3.92 -8.97
N PRO A 62 -0.86 -4.87 -8.69
CA PRO A 62 -1.04 -5.40 -7.35
C PRO A 62 0.18 -6.19 -6.88
N ILE A 63 0.48 -6.07 -5.59
CA ILE A 63 1.57 -6.78 -4.91
C ILE A 63 0.96 -7.81 -3.96
N ARG A 64 1.40 -9.07 -4.06
CA ARG A 64 1.03 -10.11 -3.10
C ARG A 64 1.89 -10.00 -1.84
N ARG A 65 1.23 -9.93 -0.68
CA ARG A 65 1.92 -9.96 0.62
C ARG A 65 2.58 -11.33 0.85
N GLY A 66 3.75 -11.33 1.49
CA GLY A 66 4.48 -12.56 1.81
C GLY A 66 5.29 -13.16 0.64
N ALA A 67 5.26 -12.55 -0.54
CA ALA A 67 6.19 -12.88 -1.62
C ALA A 67 7.57 -12.25 -1.32
N PHE A 68 8.45 -12.98 -0.63
CA PHE A 68 9.85 -12.60 -0.40
C PHE A 68 10.78 -13.64 -1.04
N PRO A 69 11.96 -13.24 -1.60
CA PRO A 69 12.57 -11.92 -1.52
C PRO A 69 12.07 -10.93 -2.60
N LEU A 70 11.94 -9.68 -2.18
CA LEU A 70 11.53 -8.53 -2.96
C LEU A 70 12.73 -7.84 -3.62
N THR A 71 13.45 -8.61 -4.45
CA THR A 71 14.48 -8.09 -5.33
C THR A 71 13.97 -8.19 -6.75
N SER A 72 13.52 -7.08 -7.33
CA SER A 72 13.36 -7.01 -8.77
C SER A 72 14.13 -5.83 -9.35
N ALA A 73 14.88 -6.14 -10.40
CA ALA A 73 15.44 -5.13 -11.27
C ALA A 73 14.27 -4.45 -11.99
N GLN A 74 13.83 -3.33 -11.43
CA GLN A 74 13.11 -2.22 -12.06
C GLN A 74 11.78 -2.57 -12.75
N CYS A 75 10.79 -1.69 -12.61
CA CYS A 75 9.51 -1.76 -13.33
C CYS A 75 9.64 -1.49 -14.85
N THR A 76 10.82 -1.71 -15.43
CA THR A 76 11.19 -1.32 -16.79
C THR A 76 10.96 -2.43 -17.81
N ASP A 77 10.76 -3.67 -17.38
CA ASP A 77 10.59 -4.81 -18.30
C ASP A 77 9.09 -5.13 -18.51
N PRO A 78 8.55 -5.09 -19.74
CA PRO A 78 7.12 -5.30 -20.04
C PRO A 78 6.64 -6.74 -19.85
N ARG A 79 7.39 -7.58 -19.11
CA ARG A 79 7.02 -8.98 -18.94
C ARG A 79 5.74 -9.12 -18.10
N PRO A 80 4.87 -10.07 -18.47
CA PRO A 80 3.63 -10.35 -17.78
C PRO A 80 3.94 -11.20 -16.54
N LEU A 81 4.51 -10.59 -15.52
CA LEU A 81 4.45 -11.15 -14.17
C LEU A 81 3.23 -10.50 -13.52
N GLU A 82 2.23 -11.31 -13.20
CA GLU A 82 0.96 -10.91 -12.58
C GLU A 82 1.12 -10.30 -11.17
N ILE A 83 2.35 -10.12 -10.69
CA ILE A 83 2.70 -9.64 -9.35
C ILE A 83 3.87 -8.66 -9.51
N CYS A 84 3.72 -7.41 -9.05
CA CYS A 84 4.85 -6.47 -8.94
C CYS A 84 5.70 -6.87 -7.74
N TRP A 85 7.01 -6.99 -7.93
CA TRP A 85 7.95 -7.31 -6.84
C TRP A 85 8.56 -5.98 -6.43
N ALA A 86 7.91 -5.27 -5.51
CA ALA A 86 8.37 -3.97 -5.02
C ALA A 86 9.79 -4.05 -4.46
N ASN A 87 10.54 -2.96 -4.48
CA ASN A 87 11.87 -2.92 -3.92
C ASN A 87 11.80 -2.99 -2.39
N GLY A 88 12.37 -4.04 -1.79
CA GLY A 88 12.71 -4.02 -0.36
C GLY A 88 13.89 -3.07 -0.10
N LEU A 89 14.03 -2.60 1.15
CA LEU A 89 15.22 -1.85 1.58
C LEU A 89 16.49 -2.61 1.17
N PRO A 90 17.55 -1.92 0.67
CA PRO A 90 18.86 -2.54 0.60
C PRO A 90 19.25 -2.93 2.02
N THR A 91 19.48 -4.22 2.28
CA THR A 91 20.10 -4.64 3.54
C THR A 91 21.48 -3.98 3.62
N ALA A 92 21.63 -3.01 4.53
CA ALA A 92 22.93 -2.44 4.84
C ALA A 92 23.87 -3.59 5.25
N THR A 93 24.94 -3.78 4.48
CA THR A 93 26.01 -4.75 4.74
C THR A 93 27.05 -4.13 5.65
#